data_AF-A0A7V9TI27-F1
#
_entry.id   AF-A0A7V9TI27-F1
#
_cell.length_a   1.000
_cell.length_b   1.000
_cell.length_c   1.000
_cell.angle_alpha   90.00
_cell.angle_beta   90.00
_cell.angle_gamma   90.00
#
_symmetry.space_group_name_H-M   'P 1'
#
loop_
_entity.id
_entity.type
_entity.pdbx_description
1 polymer ?
#
loop_
_entity_poly.entity_id
_entity_poly.type
_entity_poly.pdbx_seq_one_letter_code
_entity_poly.pdbx_strand_id
1 'polypeptide(L)'
;MAETVGWLADKLSIMELKRYHMREQMERTDAAPAFRDQCREKLHVLTRQRDDLAAELATLLADIASGRVVPRVYRQFKMYNDPAYRTPRAEEKA
;
A
#
# COMPACT_ATOMS: atom_id res chain seq x y z
N MET A 1 2.75 2.74 -12.27
CA MET A 1 3.08 2.83 -10.83
C MET A 1 3.93 1.60 -10.55
N ALA A 2 5.17 1.74 -10.08
CA ALA A 2 5.99 0.55 -9.81
C ALA A 2 5.41 -0.15 -8.57
N GLU A 3 5.04 -1.42 -8.71
CA GLU A 3 4.66 -2.29 -7.59
C GLU A 3 5.91 -2.49 -6.74
N THR A 4 5.99 -1.77 -5.62
CA THR A 4 7.08 -1.90 -4.67
C THR A 4 6.65 -2.77 -3.50
N VAL A 5 7.62 -3.42 -2.86
CA VAL A 5 7.40 -4.18 -1.62
C VAL A 5 6.63 -3.35 -0.58
N GLY A 6 6.99 -2.08 -0.42
CA GLY A 6 6.31 -1.18 0.52
C GLY A 6 4.84 -0.91 0.15
N TRP A 7 4.54 -0.71 -1.13
CA TRP A 7 3.16 -0.50 -1.59
C TRP A 7 2.29 -1.75 -1.43
N LEU A 8 2.83 -2.95 -1.71
CA LEU A 8 2.13 -4.21 -1.47
C LEU A 8 1.88 -4.45 0.02
N ALA A 9 2.87 -4.16 0.87
CA ALA A 9 2.73 -4.27 2.32
C ALA A 9 1.68 -3.32 2.90
N ASP A 10 1.63 -2.07 2.41
CA ASP A 10 0.60 -1.09 2.80
C ASP A 10 -0.80 -1.57 2.42
N LYS A 11 -0.97 -2.04 1.18
CA LYS A 11 -2.24 -2.61 0.71
C LYS A 11 -2.68 -3.83 1.51
N LEU A 12 -1.77 -4.75 1.81
CA LEU A 12 -2.05 -5.92 2.64
C LEU A 12 -2.51 -5.50 4.04
N SER A 13 -1.86 -4.49 4.63
CA SER A 13 -2.23 -3.97 5.95
C SER A 13 -3.66 -3.43 5.96
N ILE A 14 -4.04 -2.64 4.95
CA ILE A 14 -5.40 -2.14 4.80
C ILE A 14 -6.39 -3.29 4.55
N MET A 15 -6.02 -4.30 3.78
CA MET A 15 -6.87 -5.44 3.49
C MET A 15 -7.16 -6.27 4.74
N GLU A 16 -6.16 -6.49 5.58
CA GLU A 16 -6.33 -7.19 6.85
C GLU A 16 -7.25 -6.44 7.81
N LEU A 17 -7.14 -5.10 7.90
CA LEU A 17 -8.08 -4.29 8.69
C LEU A 17 -9.52 -4.41 8.19
N LYS A 18 -9.73 -4.34 6.87
CA LYS A 18 -11.08 -4.53 6.27
C LYS A 18 -11.63 -5.92 6.58
N ARG A 19 -10.80 -6.95 6.45
CA ARG A 19 -11.16 -8.34 6.71
C ARG A 19 -11.53 -8.55 8.18
N TYR A 20 -10.75 -7.98 9.09
CA TYR A 20 -11.00 -8.01 10.54
C TYR A 20 -12.37 -7.41 10.86
N HIS A 21 -12.65 -6.17 10.46
CA HIS A 21 -13.93 -5.53 10.75
C HIS A 21 -15.11 -6.18 10.01
N MET A 22 -14.90 -6.72 8.81
CA MET A 22 -15.95 -7.48 8.11
C MET A 22 -16.31 -8.76 8.86
N ARG A 23 -15.33 -9.43 9.46
CA ARG A 23 -15.56 -10.60 10.32
C ARG A 23 -16.38 -10.22 11.55
N GLU A 24 -16.06 -9.11 12.21
CA GLU A 24 -16.86 -8.62 13.34
C GLU A 24 -18.33 -8.42 12.94
N GLN A 25 -18.61 -7.83 11.77
CA GLN A 25 -19.98 -7.66 11.29
C GLN A 25 -20.71 -8.98 10.95
N MET A 26 -19.98 -9.98 10.45
CA MET A 26 -20.52 -11.32 10.18
C MET A 26 -20.89 -12.06 11.49
N GLU A 27 -20.11 -11.84 12.55
CA GLU A 27 -20.23 -12.53 13.85
C GLU A 27 -21.24 -11.87 14.80
N ARG A 28 -21.71 -10.66 14.48
CA ARG A 28 -22.77 -9.96 15.22
C ARG A 28 -24.01 -10.82 15.43
N THR A 29 -24.45 -10.92 16.69
CA THR A 29 -25.65 -11.67 17.09
C THR A 29 -26.92 -10.82 17.05
N ASP A 30 -26.77 -9.49 17.02
CA ASP A 30 -27.86 -8.51 16.98
C ASP A 30 -28.36 -8.20 15.57
N ALA A 31 -27.68 -8.72 14.53
CA ALA A 31 -28.01 -8.49 13.13
C ALA A 31 -28.85 -9.63 12.53
N ALA A 32 -29.67 -9.29 11.53
CA ALA A 32 -30.48 -10.27 10.80
C ALA A 32 -29.59 -11.33 10.10
N PRO A 33 -30.03 -12.60 10.01
CA PRO A 33 -29.27 -13.65 9.33
C PRO A 33 -28.83 -13.29 7.91
N ALA A 34 -29.74 -12.70 7.12
CA ALA A 34 -29.45 -12.26 5.75
C ALA A 34 -28.31 -11.23 5.66
N PHE A 35 -28.18 -10.33 6.66
CA PHE A 35 -27.06 -9.38 6.71
C PHE A 35 -25.74 -10.09 6.99
N ARG A 36 -25.74 -11.04 7.93
CA ARG A 36 -24.55 -11.83 8.27
C ARG A 36 -24.07 -12.66 7.09
N ASP A 37 -24.99 -13.21 6.30
CA ASP A 37 -24.67 -13.94 5.07
C ASP A 37 -24.06 -13.02 4.00
N GLN A 38 -24.59 -11.80 3.83
CA GLN A 38 -23.95 -10.80 2.95
C GLN A 38 -22.54 -10.42 3.43
N CYS A 39 -22.33 -10.27 4.74
CA CYS A 39 -21.01 -10.01 5.30
C CYS A 39 -20.06 -11.19 5.08
N ARG A 40 -20.54 -12.43 5.14
CA ARG A 40 -19.76 -13.64 4.84
C ARG A 40 -19.27 -13.63 3.38
N GLU A 41 -20.14 -13.32 2.43
CA GLU A 41 -19.77 -13.23 1.01
C GLU A 41 -18.73 -12.13 0.78
N LYS A 42 -18.92 -10.95 1.39
CA LYS A 42 -17.93 -9.86 1.33
C LYS A 42 -16.59 -10.28 1.95
N LEU A 43 -16.62 -10.99 3.09
CA LEU A 43 -15.42 -11.51 3.74
C LEU A 43 -14.67 -12.50 2.85
N HIS A 44 -15.39 -13.34 2.10
CA HIS A 44 -14.79 -14.25 1.13
C HIS A 44 -14.04 -13.49 0.03
N VAL A 45 -14.67 -12.46 -0.55
CA VAL A 45 -14.03 -11.59 -1.56
C VAL A 45 -12.79 -10.89 -0.99
N LEU A 46 -12.87 -10.30 0.21
CA LEU A 46 -11.73 -9.65 0.87
C LEU A 46 -10.59 -10.65 1.14
N THR A 47 -10.92 -11.88 1.50
CA THR A 47 -9.92 -12.93 1.74
C THR A 47 -9.19 -13.28 0.45
N ARG A 48 -9.92 -13.46 -0.66
CA ARG A 48 -9.31 -13.70 -1.97
C ARG A 48 -8.39 -12.56 -2.40
N GLN A 49 -8.84 -11.31 -2.27
CA GLN A 49 -8.02 -10.14 -2.58
C GLN A 49 -6.75 -10.08 -1.74
N ARG A 50 -6.83 -10.45 -0.46
CA ARG A 50 -5.65 -10.53 0.43
C ARG A 50 -4.69 -11.63 -0.02
N ASP A 51 -5.21 -12.80 -0.37
CA ASP A 51 -4.39 -13.94 -0.81
C ASP A 51 -3.68 -13.64 -2.14
N ASP A 52 -4.37 -12.99 -3.09
CA ASP A 52 -3.78 -12.55 -4.36
C ASP A 52 -2.62 -11.56 -4.12
N LEU A 53 -2.82 -10.55 -3.26
CA LEU A 53 -1.77 -9.59 -2.88
C LEU A 53 -0.59 -10.25 -2.15
N ALA A 54 -0.86 -11.26 -1.33
CA ALA A 54 0.18 -11.99 -0.62
C ALA A 54 1.04 -12.83 -1.58
N ALA A 55 0.40 -13.46 -2.58
CA ALA A 55 1.09 -14.20 -3.63
C ALA A 55 1.95 -13.27 -4.51
N GLU A 56 1.43 -12.09 -4.85
CA GLU A 56 2.16 -11.05 -5.59
C GLU A 56 3.40 -10.58 -4.81
N LEU A 57 3.25 -10.30 -3.50
CA LEU A 57 4.36 -9.92 -2.64
C LEU A 57 5.42 -11.03 -2.54
N ALA A 58 4.99 -12.28 -2.36
CA ALA A 58 5.90 -13.42 -2.31
C ALA A 58 6.69 -13.58 -3.61
N THR A 59 6.03 -13.41 -4.76
CA THR A 59 6.66 -13.45 -6.08
C THR A 59 7.69 -12.34 -6.23
N LEU A 60 7.32 -11.10 -5.89
CA LEU A 60 8.23 -9.95 -5.96
C LEU A 60 9.46 -10.14 -5.05
N LEU A 61 9.27 -10.65 -3.83
CA LEU A 61 10.37 -10.95 -2.90
C LEU A 61 11.30 -12.03 -3.46
N ALA A 62 10.76 -13.08 -4.07
CA ALA A 62 11.56 -14.12 -4.72
C ALA A 62 12.33 -13.60 -5.94
N ASP A 63 11.72 -12.72 -6.73
CA ASP A 63 12.38 -12.06 -7.87
C ASP A 63 13.51 -11.13 -7.42
N ILE A 64 13.33 -10.44 -6.28
CA ILE A 64 14.38 -9.62 -5.66
C ILE A 64 15.51 -10.51 -5.14
N ALA A 65 15.18 -11.57 -4.42
CA ALA A 65 16.17 -12.50 -3.85
C ALA A 65 16.99 -13.23 -4.93
N SER A 66 16.38 -13.54 -6.07
CA SER A 66 17.06 -14.15 -7.22
C SER A 66 17.82 -13.16 -8.11
N GLY A 67 17.74 -11.85 -7.82
CA GLY A 67 18.37 -10.80 -8.62
C GLY A 67 17.68 -10.52 -9.96
N ARG A 68 16.53 -11.14 -10.25
CA ARG A 68 15.72 -10.84 -11.44
C ARG A 68 15.15 -9.42 -11.38
N VAL A 69 14.76 -8.98 -10.19
CA VAL A 69 14.31 -7.62 -9.92
C VAL A 69 15.32 -6.94 -9.01
N VAL A 70 15.88 -5.82 -9.45
CA VAL A 70 16.79 -5.00 -8.63
C VAL A 70 16.11 -3.67 -8.35
N PRO A 71 15.60 -3.45 -7.11
CA PRO A 71 14.99 -2.18 -6.74
C PRO A 71 15.98 -1.03 -6.91
N ARG A 72 15.55 0.05 -7.57
CA ARG A 72 16.33 1.27 -7.72
C ARG A 72 15.96 2.24 -6.61
N VAL A 73 16.97 2.75 -5.90
CA VAL A 73 16.79 3.84 -4.95
C VAL A 73 17.04 5.16 -5.67
N TYR A 74 15.97 5.92 -5.90
CA TYR A 74 16.08 7.27 -6.44
C TYR A 74 16.09 8.29 -5.30
N ARG A 75 17.05 9.21 -5.36
CA ARG A 75 17.09 10.35 -4.43
C ARG A 75 16.39 11.55 -5.05
N GLN A 76 15.56 12.22 -4.27
CA GLN A 76 15.01 13.51 -4.67
C GLN A 76 16.04 14.59 -4.41
N PHE A 77 16.39 15.35 -5.45
CA PHE A 77 17.25 16.53 -5.33
C PHE A 77 16.37 17.78 -5.35
N LYS A 78 16.13 18.35 -4.17
CA LYS A 78 15.29 19.54 -3.98
C LYS A 78 16.17 20.77 -3.81
N MET A 79 16.18 21.66 -4.80
CA MET A 79 16.99 22.90 -4.76
C MET A 79 16.37 24.00 -3.88
N TYR A 80 15.04 24.05 -3.79
CA TYR A 80 14.30 25.16 -3.17
C TYR A 80 14.53 25.34 -1.67
N ASN A 81 14.99 24.28 -0.98
CA ASN A 81 15.27 24.34 0.46
C ASN A 81 16.70 24.81 0.78
N ASP A 82 17.60 24.80 -0.20
CA ASP A 82 19.00 25.13 0.01
C ASP A 82 19.29 26.56 -0.48
N PRO A 83 19.66 27.49 0.43
CA PRO A 83 20.01 28.86 0.07
C PRO A 83 21.10 28.98 -0.99
N ALA A 84 22.00 28.01 -1.13
CA ALA A 84 23.08 28.01 -2.13
C ALA A 84 22.57 27.93 -3.57
N TYR A 85 21.35 27.41 -3.79
CA TYR A 85 20.71 27.37 -5.11
C TYR A 85 19.83 28.60 -5.39
N ARG A 86 19.77 29.59 -4.48
CA ARG A 86 19.03 30.82 -4.71
C ARG A 86 19.84 31.75 -5.62
N THR A 87 19.29 32.09 -6.77
CA THR A 87 19.87 33.12 -7.64
C THR A 87 19.72 34.50 -6.98
N PRO A 88 20.80 35.31 -6.88
CA PRO A 88 20.69 36.70 -6.44
C PRO A 88 19.73 37.48 -7.34
N ARG A 89 18.86 38.31 -6.74
CA ARG A 89 17.98 39.20 -7.52
C ARG A 89 18.81 40.32 -8.14
N ALA A 90 18.52 40.71 -9.37
CA ALA A 90 19.28 41.69 -10.15
C ALA A 90 19.15 43.15 -9.66
N GLU A 91 18.79 43.38 -8.40
CA GLU A 91 18.46 44.69 -7.83
C GLU A 91 19.22 44.94 -6.52
N GLU A 92 20.53 44.72 -6.51
CA GLU A 92 21.45 45.29 -5.52
C GLU A 92 22.73 45.75 -6.23
N LYS A 93 22.57 46.64 -7.20
CA LYS A 93 23.63 47.57 -7.63
C LYS A 93 23.06 48.98 -7.54
N ALA A 94 23.12 49.53 -6.33
CA ALA A 94 23.08 50.97 -6.08
C ALA A 94 24.52 51.43 -5.80
#